data_AF-A0AA41W2Z6-F1
#
_entry.id   AF-A0AA41W2Z6-F1
#
_cell.length_a   1.000
_cell.length_b   1.000
_cell.length_c   1.000
_cell.angle_alpha   90.00
_cell.angle_beta   90.00
_cell.angle_gamma   90.00
#
_symmetry.space_group_name_H-M   'P 1'
#
loop_
_entity.id
_entity.type
_entity.pdbx_description
1 polymer ?
#
loop_
_entity_poly.entity_id
_entity_poly.type
_entity_poly.pdbx_seq_one_letter_code
_entity_poly.pdbx_strand_id
1 'polypeptide(L)'
;GKAMIAKEETTHDDETRTLHHRIFEGDLTKDYKKFESIIEVNPKPNGHGSIVSWSIVYERMKEDSPAPFAYLAFFHQNLVDVSSQLSVSE
;
A
#
# COMPACT_ATOMS: atom_id res chain seq x y z
N GLY A 1 -14.35 -4.14 11.66
CA GLY A 1 -14.54 -3.32 10.43
C GLY A 1 -15.40 -4.09 9.44
N LYS A 2 -15.98 -3.41 8.45
CA LYS A 2 -16.65 -4.07 7.32
C LYS A 2 -15.60 -4.78 6.45
N ALA A 3 -15.87 -6.01 6.03
CA ALA A 3 -15.00 -6.71 5.08
C ALA A 3 -15.01 -6.00 3.73
N MET A 4 -13.84 -5.86 3.12
CA MET A 4 -13.63 -5.29 1.80
C MET A 4 -12.99 -6.35 0.91
N ILE A 5 -13.44 -6.46 -0.33
CA ILE A 5 -12.89 -7.39 -1.32
C ILE A 5 -12.31 -6.58 -2.47
N ALA A 6 -11.09 -6.93 -2.88
CA ALA A 6 -10.45 -6.38 -4.07
C ALA A 6 -9.71 -7.49 -4.81
N LYS A 7 -9.70 -7.42 -6.14
CA LYS A 7 -8.71 -8.11 -6.97
C LYS A 7 -7.64 -7.12 -7.36
N GLU A 8 -6.40 -7.53 -7.20
CA GLU A 8 -5.24 -6.75 -7.57
C GLU A 8 -4.32 -7.53 -8.50
N GLU A 9 -3.56 -6.77 -9.29
CA GLU A 9 -2.39 -7.23 -10.02
C GLU A 9 -1.16 -6.61 -9.36
N THR A 10 -0.13 -7.43 -9.12
CA THR A 10 1.10 -6.99 -8.44
C THR A 10 2.28 -7.10 -9.38
N THR A 11 3.00 -6.00 -9.55
CA THR A 11 4.31 -5.97 -10.21
C THR A 11 5.39 -5.54 -9.23
N HIS A 12 6.65 -5.84 -9.55
CA HIS A 12 7.79 -5.51 -8.70
C HIS A 12 8.97 -5.01 -9.53
N ASP A 13 9.81 -4.23 -8.88
CA ASP A 13 11.15 -3.84 -9.33
C ASP A 13 12.12 -4.12 -8.19
N ASP A 14 12.99 -5.11 -8.38
CA ASP A 14 13.96 -5.54 -7.37
C ASP A 14 15.12 -4.55 -7.21
N GLU A 15 15.49 -3.82 -8.27
CA GLU A 15 16.58 -2.84 -8.22
C GLU A 15 16.20 -1.67 -7.32
N THR A 16 14.96 -1.19 -7.45
CA THR A 16 14.42 -0.10 -6.63
C THR A 16 13.70 -0.58 -5.37
N ARG A 17 13.51 -1.90 -5.20
CA ARG A 17 12.78 -2.53 -4.09
C ARG A 17 11.36 -1.97 -3.97
N THR A 18 10.67 -1.96 -5.11
CA THR A 18 9.35 -1.38 -5.25
C THR A 18 8.32 -2.45 -5.58
N LEU A 19 7.18 -2.41 -4.89
CA LEU A 19 5.98 -3.18 -5.22
C LEU A 19 4.88 -2.21 -5.70
N HIS A 20 4.24 -2.57 -6.81
CA HIS A 20 3.07 -1.86 -7.32
C HIS A 20 1.87 -2.79 -7.32
N HIS A 21 0.87 -2.43 -6.53
CA HIS A 21 -0.42 -3.11 -6.45
C HIS A 21 -1.46 -2.30 -7.19
N ARG A 22 -1.97 -2.82 -8.30
CA ARG A 22 -3.04 -2.19 -9.08
C ARG A 22 -4.36 -2.89 -8.80
N ILE A 23 -5.32 -2.17 -8.24
CA ILE A 23 -6.65 -2.68 -7.97
C ILE A 23 -7.52 -2.47 -9.21
N PHE A 24 -8.16 -3.54 -9.70
CA PHE A 24 -8.96 -3.48 -10.93
C PHE A 24 -10.37 -4.07 -10.80
N GLU A 25 -10.71 -4.73 -9.69
CA GLU A 25 -12.07 -5.20 -9.40
C GLU A 25 -12.34 -5.17 -7.89
N GLY A 26 -13.59 -4.92 -7.48
CA GLY A 26 -14.05 -5.10 -6.10
C GLY A 26 -14.71 -3.86 -5.50
N ASP A 27 -14.64 -3.73 -4.18
CA ASP A 27 -15.30 -2.64 -3.46
C ASP A 27 -14.67 -1.28 -3.74
N LEU A 28 -13.34 -1.22 -3.93
CA LEU A 28 -12.63 0.03 -4.20
C LEU A 28 -12.96 0.62 -5.57
N THR A 29 -13.28 -0.20 -6.57
CA THR A 29 -13.59 0.28 -7.92
C THR A 29 -14.95 0.99 -8.02
N LYS A 30 -15.74 1.00 -6.93
CA LYS A 30 -16.99 1.76 -6.83
C LYS A 30 -16.74 3.25 -6.61
N ASP A 31 -15.70 3.58 -5.86
CA ASP A 31 -15.34 4.95 -5.47
C ASP A 31 -14.18 5.52 -6.28
N TYR A 32 -13.38 4.65 -6.93
CA TYR A 32 -12.17 5.04 -7.64
C TYR A 32 -12.11 4.41 -9.04
N LYS A 33 -11.83 5.21 -10.07
CA LYS A 33 -11.53 4.70 -11.42
C LYS A 33 -10.14 4.06 -11.48
N LYS A 34 -9.22 4.64 -10.71
CA LYS A 34 -7.85 4.19 -10.55
C LYS A 34 -7.56 4.12 -9.07
N PHE A 35 -7.03 2.99 -8.62
CA PHE A 35 -6.49 2.85 -7.27
C PHE A 35 -5.25 1.97 -7.34
N GLU A 36 -4.10 2.55 -7.01
CA GLU A 36 -2.81 1.87 -6.95
C GLU A 36 -2.19 2.12 -5.58
N SER A 37 -1.55 1.07 -5.05
CA SER A 37 -0.80 1.08 -3.80
C SER A 37 0.65 0.77 -4.14
N ILE A 38 1.56 1.69 -3.81
CA ILE A 38 2.98 1.59 -4.14
C ILE A 38 3.77 1.51 -2.84
N ILE A 39 4.62 0.49 -2.71
CA ILE A 39 5.47 0.28 -1.54
C ILE A 39 6.92 0.32 -2.00
N GLU A 40 7.71 1.23 -1.43
CA GLU A 40 9.14 1.37 -1.71
C GLU A 40 9.92 1.14 -0.41
N VAL A 41 10.97 0.32 -0.46
CA VAL A 41 11.78 -0.02 0.72
C VAL A 41 13.23 0.44 0.54
N ASN A 42 13.59 1.53 1.22
CA ASN A 42 14.90 2.15 1.10
C ASN A 42 15.75 1.92 2.37
N PRO A 43 16.93 1.30 2.29
CA PRO A 43 17.84 1.19 3.44
C PRO A 43 18.18 2.56 4.02
N LYS A 44 18.28 2.66 5.35
CA LYS A 44 18.76 3.89 5.98
C LYS A 44 20.26 4.08 5.66
N PRO A 45 20.74 5.33 5.51
CA PRO A 45 22.16 5.60 5.19
C PRO A 45 23.16 5.03 6.20
N ASN A 46 22.73 4.80 7.44
CA ASN A 46 23.54 4.20 8.49
C ASN A 46 23.60 2.65 8.42
N GLY A 47 22.94 2.03 7.44
CA GLY A 47 22.87 0.57 7.27
C GLY A 47 21.97 -0.16 8.26
N HIS A 48 21.33 0.54 9.20
CA HIS A 48 20.51 -0.07 10.26
C HIS A 48 19.02 0.16 10.00
N GLY A 49 18.38 -0.87 9.44
CA GLY A 49 16.97 -0.88 9.08
C GLY A 49 16.65 -0.11 7.80
N SER A 50 15.36 0.07 7.54
CA SER A 50 14.85 0.65 6.30
C SER A 50 13.83 1.76 6.57
N ILE A 51 13.59 2.59 5.57
CA ILE A 51 12.46 3.51 5.46
C ILE A 51 11.52 2.89 4.43
N VAL A 52 10.28 2.63 4.85
CA VAL A 52 9.23 2.14 3.94
C VAL A 52 8.31 3.30 3.60
N SER A 53 8.20 3.61 2.31
CA SER A 53 7.23 4.57 1.79
C SER A 53 6.05 3.81 1.23
N TRP A 54 4.84 4.07 1.74
CA TRP A 54 3.60 3.52 1.19
C TRP A 54 2.76 4.67 0.62
N SER A 55 2.59 4.67 -0.69
CA SER A 55 1.83 5.69 -1.43
C SER A 55 0.53 5.11 -2.00
N ILE A 56 -0.52 5.94 -2.05
CA ILE A 56 -1.77 5.63 -2.75
C ILE A 56 -1.92 6.60 -3.92
N VAL A 57 -1.99 6.07 -5.13
CA VAL A 57 -2.30 6.84 -6.34
C VAL A 57 -3.73 6.52 -6.74
N TYR A 58 -4.59 7.53 -6.75
CA TYR A 58 -6.01 7.33 -7.02
C TYR A 58 -6.60 8.37 -7.97
N GLU A 59 -7.60 7.94 -8.73
CA GLU A 59 -8.51 8.81 -9.47
C GLU A 59 -9.92 8.56 -8.96
N ARG A 60 -10.60 9.62 -8.49
CA ARG A 60 -11.97 9.52 -7.99
C ARG A 60 -12.94 9.11 -9.09
N MET A 61 -13.93 8.30 -8.74
CA MET A 61 -15.05 7.97 -9.64
C MET A 61 -15.91 9.19 -9.90
N LYS A 62 -16.22 9.95 -8.85
CA LYS A 62 -17.00 11.19 -8.86
C LYS A 62 -16.33 12.23 -7.98
N GLU A 63 -16.70 13.50 -8.15
CA GLU A 63 -16.10 14.61 -7.38
C GLU A 63 -16.26 14.42 -5.86
N ASP A 64 -17.41 13.85 -5.44
CA ASP A 64 -17.80 13.55 -4.06
C ASP A 64 -17.27 12.22 -3.52
N SER A 65 -16.58 11.41 -4.34
CA SER A 65 -15.94 10.18 -3.87
C SER A 65 -14.91 10.51 -2.77
N PRO A 66 -14.84 9.70 -1.69
CA PRO A 66 -13.97 9.99 -0.55
C PRO A 66 -12.50 9.98 -0.96
N ALA A 67 -11.67 10.69 -0.20
CA ALA A 67 -10.22 10.48 -0.26
C ALA A 67 -9.87 9.17 0.49
N PRO A 68 -8.84 8.43 0.05
CA PRO A 68 -8.52 7.11 0.59
C PRO A 68 -7.81 7.14 1.96
N PHE A 69 -7.95 8.22 2.74
CA PHE A 69 -7.32 8.37 4.05
C PHE A 69 -7.75 7.29 5.05
N ALA A 70 -8.97 6.75 4.90
CA ALA A 70 -9.46 5.66 5.73
C ALA A 70 -8.58 4.40 5.64
N TYR A 71 -7.85 4.21 4.54
CA TYR A 71 -6.97 3.04 4.33
C TYR A 71 -5.56 3.24 4.91
N LEU A 72 -5.13 4.47 5.16
CA LEU A 72 -3.79 4.76 5.67
C LEU A 72 -3.54 4.11 7.04
N ALA A 73 -4.54 4.11 7.93
CA ALA A 73 -4.42 3.47 9.23
C ALA A 73 -4.22 1.95 9.10
N PHE A 74 -4.90 1.31 8.16
CA PHE A 74 -4.74 -0.11 7.87
C PHE A 74 -3.34 -0.40 7.34
N PHE A 75 -2.86 0.36 6.35
CA PHE A 75 -1.52 0.20 5.79
C PHE A 75 -0.41 0.42 6.83
N HIS A 76 -0.55 1.44 7.68
CA HIS A 76 0.37 1.67 8.78
C HIS A 76 0.42 0.47 9.75
N GLN A 77 -0.74 -0.09 10.12
CA GLN A 77 -0.77 -1.26 11.00
C GLN A 77 -0.07 -2.47 10.36
N ASN A 78 -0.31 -2.73 9.06
CA ASN A 78 0.38 -3.80 8.34
C ASN A 78 1.90 -3.62 8.35
N LEU A 79 2.40 -2.38 8.15
CA LEU A 79 3.84 -2.10 8.23
C LEU A 79 4.41 -2.39 9.62
N VAL A 80 3.71 -2.00 10.68
CA VAL A 80 4.12 -2.27 12.07
C VAL A 80 4.18 -3.78 12.33
N ASP A 81 3.15 -4.52 11.90
CA ASP A 81 3.06 -5.97 12.12
C ASP A 81 4.18 -6.71 11.38
N VAL A 82 4.43 -6.36 10.11
CA VAL A 82 5.53 -6.93 9.31
C VAL A 82 6.89 -6.57 9.91
N SER A 83 7.09 -5.31 10.32
CA SER A 83 8.34 -4.88 10.95
C SER A 83 8.60 -5.65 12.24
N SER A 84 7.56 -5.88 13.06
CA SER A 84 7.66 -6.67 14.29
C SER A 84 8.08 -8.12 13.99
N GLN A 85 7.44 -8.77 13.02
CA GLN A 85 7.77 -10.14 12.62
C GLN A 85 9.22 -10.27 12.11
N LEU A 86 9.65 -9.35 11.26
CA LEU A 86 11.01 -9.36 10.70
C LEU A 86 12.09 -9.07 11.76
N SER A 87 11.78 -8.27 12.78
CA SER A 87 12.72 -7.94 13.85
C SER A 87 12.87 -9.07 14.88
N VAL A 88 11.93 -10.00 14.94
CA VAL A 88 11.99 -11.19 15.82
C VAL A 88 12.77 -12.34 15.17
N SER A 89 12.97 -12.29 13.85
CA SER A 89 13.72 -13.29 13.09
C SER A 89 15.24 -13.07 13.05
N GLU A 90 15.76 -12.01 13.69
CA GLU A 90 17.19 -11.76 13.92
C GLU A 90 17.62 -12.21 15.33
#